data_AF-A0AAU2NNB3-F1
#
_entry.id   AF-A0AAU2NNB3-F1
#
_cell.length_a   1.000
_cell.length_b   1.000
_cell.length_c   1.000
_cell.angle_alpha   90.00
_cell.angle_beta   90.00
_cell.angle_gamma   90.00
#
_symmetry.space_group_name_H-M   'P 1'
#
loop_
_entity.id
_entity.type
_entity.pdbx_description
1 polymer ?
#
loop_
_entity_poly.entity_id
_entity_poly.type
_entity_poly.pdbx_seq_one_letter_code
_entity_poly.pdbx_strand_id
1 'polypeptide(L)'
;MRSRPGVHYAPVSKGVYVSAAKGAFLLAGPASLFQLVDRLTPLLDRGATEDELVAAAGAEKTRGVVRWVAGQLLLRELLFDLDRLDTPEPGPDERAAYGDTLAYLETRSDDPYTAFRRVREGRAAVLGRGPAAESAARGLAAAGFGSVVLAGTDGSAPDPSGLLLLDPELDRVVLPASAAEAAGLLSGACVAVVVDAAPSVDATAELAPGAAIVPVTTSDATRAGGPQVVGPLRTAGEAPGLHGRLVERAVIRQGDQARTVPSPTGAIMAGALAAHRAFQHIGLGTPESSVSVVHGPALESDEAVLAGSGQAEWSGIRSLGDADPSGLAPVVTEEVLTDSLPLFAPWTGPFRWIAPDDLPQLPSALAVLEGLTPDFGRPLVRRGIDHGSAAVQAILAGLRVLAAVPYPPGIRVLERSVSAAGTTEARWLLDGVLRILARSAATPATVLGWDDITDHDTLRFWRTLEEYEDQPVALTLGRPAGLAGPWCTVTVADARTGAVLGSAWGDSTDRAAGLALAAAHGARRAGQAGHPGTVDPAPGTELIDLMTEPELNALAGDIEAYCHAHGVRPLGVRVVADPLAGEQKLCWGPVWLS
;
A
#
# COMPACT_ATOMS: atom_id res chain seq x y z
N MET A 1 41.87 -2.75 4.98
CA MET A 1 40.71 -2.20 4.22
C MET A 1 40.64 -2.83 2.84
N ARG A 2 39.44 -3.21 2.37
CA ARG A 2 39.22 -3.74 1.02
C ARG A 2 38.04 -3.05 0.32
N SER A 3 38.14 -2.88 -0.99
CA SER A 3 37.07 -2.34 -1.83
C SER A 3 35.91 -3.32 -1.93
N ARG A 4 34.68 -2.81 -1.83
CA ARG A 4 33.49 -3.64 -2.11
C ARG A 4 33.42 -3.96 -3.60
N PRO A 5 32.86 -5.13 -3.98
CA PRO A 5 32.65 -5.48 -5.39
C PRO A 5 31.78 -4.44 -6.12
N GLY A 6 32.06 -4.22 -7.40
CA GLY A 6 31.27 -3.34 -8.28
C GLY A 6 31.53 -1.83 -8.10
N VAL A 7 32.63 -1.44 -7.46
CA VAL A 7 33.08 -0.03 -7.41
C VAL A 7 33.80 0.32 -8.72
N HIS A 8 33.24 1.26 -9.46
CA HIS A 8 33.81 1.80 -10.69
C HIS A 8 34.21 3.27 -10.50
N TYR A 9 35.26 3.70 -11.19
CA TYR A 9 35.71 5.09 -11.14
C TYR A 9 36.15 5.60 -12.50
N ALA A 10 35.97 6.90 -12.74
CA ALA A 10 36.35 7.56 -13.98
C ALA A 10 36.86 9.00 -13.70
N PRO A 11 37.84 9.50 -14.48
CA PRO A 11 38.28 10.88 -14.37
C PRO A 11 37.22 11.84 -14.93
N VAL A 12 36.99 12.96 -14.24
CA VAL A 12 36.13 14.06 -14.70
C VAL A 12 36.81 15.40 -14.47
N SER A 13 36.29 16.47 -15.09
CA SER A 13 36.91 17.82 -15.06
C SER A 13 37.15 18.39 -13.65
N LYS A 14 36.40 17.92 -12.65
CA LYS A 14 36.50 18.37 -11.25
C LYS A 14 37.06 17.31 -10.29
N GLY A 15 37.58 16.18 -10.77
CA GLY A 15 38.16 15.13 -9.93
C GLY A 15 37.86 13.72 -10.42
N VAL A 16 37.38 12.84 -9.54
CA VAL A 16 37.10 11.42 -9.85
C VAL A 16 35.63 11.12 -9.55
N TYR A 17 34.89 10.69 -10.57
CA TYR A 17 33.53 10.17 -10.40
C TYR A 17 33.62 8.72 -9.97
N VAL A 18 32.90 8.35 -8.91
CA VAL A 18 32.83 7.00 -8.37
C VAL A 18 31.39 6.54 -8.42
N SER A 19 31.16 5.33 -8.92
CA SER A 19 29.85 4.69 -9.03
C SER A 19 29.91 3.29 -8.44
N ALA A 20 28.93 2.94 -7.61
CA ALA A 20 28.80 1.64 -6.98
C ALA A 20 27.31 1.31 -6.77
N ALA A 21 27.02 0.09 -6.31
CA ALA A 21 25.64 -0.35 -6.05
C ALA A 21 24.88 0.55 -5.04
N LYS A 22 25.59 1.17 -4.08
CA LYS A 22 25.01 2.06 -3.06
C LYS A 22 24.86 3.52 -3.52
N GLY A 23 25.28 3.85 -4.74
CA GLY A 23 25.14 5.19 -5.33
C GLY A 23 26.39 5.69 -6.02
N ALA A 24 26.37 6.97 -6.39
CA ALA A 24 27.46 7.61 -7.10
C ALA A 24 27.78 8.99 -6.55
N PHE A 25 29.04 9.40 -6.63
CA PHE A 25 29.49 10.69 -6.12
C PHE A 25 30.78 11.16 -6.80
N LEU A 26 31.11 12.43 -6.58
CA LEU A 26 32.32 13.06 -7.07
C LEU A 26 33.32 13.26 -5.92
N LEU A 27 34.51 12.67 -6.06
CA LEU A 27 35.69 13.05 -5.29
C LEU A 27 36.31 14.29 -5.94
N ALA A 28 35.96 15.47 -5.42
CA ALA A 28 36.47 16.73 -5.92
C ALA A 28 37.98 16.87 -5.64
N GLY A 29 38.75 17.25 -6.66
CA GLY A 29 40.20 17.42 -6.49
C GLY A 29 40.96 17.73 -7.78
N PRO A 30 42.28 17.92 -7.68
CA PRO A 30 43.13 18.18 -8.84
C PRO A 30 43.19 16.96 -9.77
N ALA A 31 43.56 17.16 -11.03
CA ALA A 31 43.66 16.07 -12.02
C ALA A 31 44.60 14.92 -11.59
N SER A 32 45.60 15.21 -10.76
CA SER A 32 46.50 14.20 -10.19
C SER A 32 45.83 13.24 -9.20
N LEU A 33 44.62 13.56 -8.72
CA LEU A 33 43.85 12.69 -7.83
C LEU A 33 43.46 11.39 -8.52
N PHE A 34 43.11 11.43 -9.81
CA PHE A 34 42.80 10.22 -10.58
C PHE A 34 43.99 9.25 -10.60
N GLN A 35 45.20 9.75 -10.86
CA GLN A 35 46.41 8.94 -10.87
C GLN A 35 46.75 8.34 -9.52
N LEU A 36 46.32 8.98 -8.42
CA LEU A 36 46.45 8.44 -7.08
C LEU A 36 45.43 7.31 -6.89
N VAL A 37 44.13 7.57 -7.15
CA VAL A 37 43.08 6.56 -7.02
C VAL A 37 43.41 5.32 -7.85
N ASP A 38 43.80 5.50 -9.11
CA ASP A 38 44.16 4.41 -10.03
C ASP A 38 45.33 3.55 -9.53
N ARG A 39 46.28 4.15 -8.79
CA ARG A 39 47.37 3.42 -8.13
C ARG A 39 46.93 2.68 -6.86
N LEU A 40 45.95 3.21 -6.13
CA LEU A 40 45.46 2.62 -4.89
C LEU A 40 44.48 1.47 -5.16
N THR A 41 43.66 1.54 -6.21
CA THR A 41 42.61 0.55 -6.51
C THR A 41 43.11 -0.90 -6.51
N PRO A 42 44.20 -1.28 -7.21
CA PRO A 42 44.62 -2.69 -7.25
C PRO A 42 45.06 -3.26 -5.89
N LEU A 43 45.40 -2.39 -4.93
CA LEU A 43 45.70 -2.74 -3.55
C LEU A 43 44.43 -2.81 -2.72
N LEU A 44 43.53 -1.85 -2.89
CA LEU A 44 42.22 -1.85 -2.27
C LEU A 44 41.38 -3.07 -2.70
N ASP A 45 41.50 -3.56 -3.93
CA ASP A 45 40.77 -4.75 -4.40
C ASP A 45 41.25 -6.04 -3.70
N ARG A 46 42.55 -6.12 -3.35
CA ARG A 46 43.14 -7.27 -2.66
C ARG A 46 43.06 -7.20 -1.14
N GLY A 47 42.79 -6.02 -0.61
CA GLY A 47 42.90 -5.71 0.81
C GLY A 47 44.29 -5.15 1.10
N ALA A 48 44.33 -3.94 1.66
CA ALA A 48 45.57 -3.26 2.02
C ALA A 48 45.44 -2.49 3.33
N THR A 49 46.57 -2.34 4.02
CA THR A 49 46.75 -1.48 5.18
C THR A 49 46.97 -0.02 4.75
N GLU A 50 46.78 0.94 5.66
CA GLU A 50 47.08 2.35 5.35
C GLU A 50 48.55 2.53 4.90
N ASP A 51 49.48 1.83 5.55
CA ASP A 51 50.91 1.94 5.25
C ASP A 51 51.26 1.42 3.85
N GLU A 52 50.62 0.34 3.38
CA GLU A 52 50.79 -0.16 2.02
C GLU A 52 50.24 0.82 0.97
N LEU A 53 49.10 1.46 1.26
CA LEU A 53 48.52 2.49 0.39
C LEU A 53 49.42 3.73 0.32
N VAL A 54 50.00 4.14 1.45
CA VAL A 54 50.95 5.27 1.51
C VAL A 54 52.25 4.95 0.78
N ALA A 55 52.78 3.74 0.94
CA ALA A 55 53.95 3.28 0.21
C ALA A 55 53.72 3.30 -1.31
N ALA A 56 52.55 2.85 -1.78
CA ALA A 56 52.19 2.86 -3.20
C ALA A 56 51.93 4.27 -3.76
N ALA A 57 51.46 5.20 -2.93
CA ALA A 57 51.32 6.60 -3.29
C ALA A 57 52.69 7.30 -3.50
N GLY A 58 53.76 6.74 -2.93
CA GLY A 58 55.16 7.04 -3.26
C GLY A 58 55.90 7.95 -2.28
N ALA A 59 55.23 8.51 -1.27
CA ALA A 59 55.89 9.30 -0.23
C ALA A 59 55.04 9.46 1.03
N GLU A 60 55.66 9.47 2.22
CA GLU A 60 54.97 9.65 3.50
C GLU A 60 54.12 10.95 3.57
N LYS A 61 54.54 12.01 2.86
CA LYS A 61 53.78 13.27 2.73
C LYS A 61 52.39 13.12 2.10
N THR A 62 52.11 12.01 1.39
CA THR A 62 50.79 11.75 0.79
C THR A 62 49.81 11.08 1.74
N ARG A 63 50.23 10.70 2.96
CA ARG A 63 49.38 10.03 3.95
C ARG A 63 48.07 10.77 4.22
N GLY A 64 48.10 12.10 4.34
CA GLY A 64 46.89 12.90 4.54
C GLY A 64 45.87 12.75 3.40
N VAL A 65 46.35 12.68 2.16
CA VAL A 65 45.49 12.51 0.97
C VAL A 65 44.98 11.08 0.86
N VAL A 66 45.84 10.08 1.11
CA VAL A 66 45.45 8.65 1.14
C VAL A 66 44.37 8.42 2.19
N ARG A 67 44.56 8.94 3.41
CA ARG A 67 43.57 8.85 4.49
C ARG A 67 42.27 9.57 4.16
N TRP A 68 42.35 10.73 3.49
CA TRP A 68 41.15 11.43 3.02
C TRP A 68 40.37 10.60 1.98
N VAL A 69 41.04 10.03 0.97
CA VAL A 69 40.40 9.18 -0.04
C VAL A 69 39.77 7.95 0.61
N ALA A 70 40.53 7.20 1.42
CA ALA A 70 40.02 6.02 2.12
C ALA A 70 38.85 6.38 3.05
N GLY A 71 38.93 7.52 3.75
CA GLY A 71 37.86 8.03 4.59
C GLY A 71 36.59 8.39 3.81
N GLN A 72 36.71 8.98 2.62
CA GLN A 72 35.55 9.28 1.77
C GLN A 72 34.88 8.01 1.24
N LEU A 73 35.65 6.95 0.96
CA LEU A 73 35.14 5.66 0.54
C LEU A 73 34.50 4.90 1.71
N LEU A 74 35.11 4.91 2.91
CA LEU A 74 34.54 4.33 4.12
C LEU A 74 33.24 5.02 4.54
N LEU A 75 33.19 6.36 4.52
CA LEU A 75 32.00 7.14 4.86
C LEU A 75 30.79 6.80 3.97
N ARG A 76 31.05 6.33 2.74
CA ARG A 76 30.04 5.92 1.78
C ARG A 76 29.92 4.41 1.67
N GLU A 77 30.47 3.69 2.65
CA GLU A 77 30.42 2.24 2.78
C GLU A 77 30.94 1.50 1.54
N LEU A 78 31.92 2.05 0.82
CA LEU A 78 32.53 1.43 -0.37
C LEU A 78 33.78 0.62 -0.06
N LEU A 79 34.32 0.78 1.16
CA LEU A 79 35.34 -0.10 1.72
C LEU A 79 34.74 -0.84 2.91
N PHE A 80 35.19 -2.06 3.16
CA PHE A 80 35.00 -2.71 4.46
C PHE A 80 36.35 -3.09 5.06
N ASP A 81 36.36 -3.17 6.39
CA ASP A 81 37.57 -3.37 7.16
C ASP A 81 37.77 -4.84 7.49
N LEU A 82 38.83 -5.44 6.95
CA LEU A 82 39.12 -6.86 7.13
C LEU A 82 39.45 -7.19 8.59
N ASP A 83 39.97 -6.22 9.35
CA ASP A 83 40.33 -6.39 10.76
C ASP A 83 39.10 -6.41 11.69
N ARG A 84 37.92 -6.05 11.17
CA ARG A 84 36.66 -5.98 11.93
C ARG A 84 35.72 -7.16 11.66
N LEU A 85 36.18 -8.16 10.92
CA LEU A 85 35.37 -9.33 10.56
C LEU A 85 35.38 -10.36 11.69
N ASP A 86 34.21 -10.88 12.08
CA ASP A 86 34.10 -11.91 13.11
C ASP A 86 34.39 -13.32 12.55
N THR A 87 34.19 -13.51 11.24
CA THR A 87 34.45 -14.78 10.53
C THR A 87 35.52 -14.56 9.46
N PRO A 88 36.53 -15.46 9.34
CA PRO A 88 37.55 -15.36 8.30
C PRO A 88 36.96 -15.51 6.90
N GLU A 89 37.70 -15.03 5.90
CA GLU A 89 37.28 -15.11 4.51
C GLU A 89 37.16 -16.56 4.01
N PRO A 90 36.12 -16.89 3.21
CA PRO A 90 35.96 -18.19 2.58
C PRO A 90 37.15 -18.60 1.71
N GLY A 91 37.37 -19.92 1.67
CA GLY A 91 38.44 -20.53 0.88
C GLY A 91 38.23 -20.41 -0.63
N PRO A 92 39.24 -20.76 -1.45
CA PRO A 92 39.16 -20.65 -2.91
C PRO A 92 38.03 -21.51 -3.52
N ASP A 93 37.79 -22.70 -2.97
CA ASP A 93 36.74 -23.60 -3.46
C ASP A 93 35.34 -23.03 -3.19
N GLU A 94 35.13 -22.43 -2.02
CA GLU A 94 33.85 -21.77 -1.69
C GLU A 94 33.63 -20.51 -2.52
N ARG A 95 34.69 -19.74 -2.81
CA ARG A 95 34.58 -18.58 -3.72
C ARG A 95 34.31 -19.00 -5.16
N ALA A 96 34.89 -20.11 -5.62
CA ALA A 96 34.59 -20.65 -6.94
C ALA A 96 33.13 -21.11 -7.05
N ALA A 97 32.59 -21.69 -5.98
CA ALA A 97 31.21 -22.18 -5.94
C ALA A 97 30.15 -21.09 -5.68
N TYR A 98 30.46 -20.06 -4.88
CA TYR A 98 29.50 -19.06 -4.39
C TYR A 98 29.92 -17.61 -4.65
N GLY A 99 30.70 -17.38 -5.71
CA GLY A 99 31.25 -16.06 -6.05
C GLY A 99 30.19 -14.96 -6.08
N ASP A 100 29.04 -15.21 -6.70
CA ASP A 100 27.96 -14.23 -6.82
C ASP A 100 27.29 -13.92 -5.48
N THR A 101 27.02 -14.94 -4.67
CA THR A 101 26.47 -14.79 -3.31
C THR A 101 27.42 -13.99 -2.42
N LEU A 102 28.70 -14.32 -2.45
CA LEU A 102 29.72 -13.62 -1.68
C LEU A 102 29.86 -12.18 -2.15
N ALA A 103 29.91 -11.93 -3.46
CA ALA A 103 29.95 -10.59 -4.00
C ALA A 103 28.74 -9.76 -3.55
N TYR A 104 27.54 -10.35 -3.58
CA TYR A 104 26.32 -9.70 -3.13
C TYR A 104 26.38 -9.30 -1.64
N LEU A 105 26.82 -10.21 -0.76
CA LEU A 105 26.96 -9.96 0.67
C LEU A 105 28.07 -8.94 0.96
N GLU A 106 29.21 -9.03 0.29
CA GLU A 106 30.31 -8.06 0.39
C GLU A 106 29.91 -6.67 -0.09
N THR A 107 28.90 -6.53 -0.93
CA THR A 107 28.34 -5.22 -1.29
C THR A 107 27.44 -4.64 -0.20
N ARG A 108 26.77 -5.47 0.62
CA ARG A 108 25.63 -5.04 1.46
C ARG A 108 25.81 -5.20 2.97
N SER A 109 26.64 -6.14 3.42
CA SER A 109 26.88 -6.44 4.84
C SER A 109 28.21 -5.87 5.32
N ASP A 110 28.27 -5.39 6.56
CA ASP A 110 29.53 -5.02 7.20
C ASP A 110 30.33 -6.24 7.67
N ASP A 111 29.66 -7.38 7.87
CA ASP A 111 30.28 -8.67 8.13
C ASP A 111 29.73 -9.73 7.14
N PRO A 112 30.21 -9.72 5.88
CA PRO A 112 29.69 -10.58 4.83
C PRO A 112 30.00 -12.06 5.05
N TYR A 113 31.06 -12.41 5.77
CA TYR A 113 31.46 -13.81 5.95
C TYR A 113 30.71 -14.47 7.10
N THR A 114 30.40 -13.73 8.17
CA THR A 114 29.44 -14.23 9.15
C THR A 114 28.05 -14.40 8.52
N ALA A 115 27.61 -13.45 7.70
CA ALA A 115 26.36 -13.57 6.94
C ALA A 115 26.34 -14.82 6.04
N PHE A 116 27.41 -15.03 5.26
CA PHE A 116 27.54 -16.19 4.39
C PHE A 116 27.55 -17.50 5.19
N ARG A 117 28.29 -17.54 6.31
CA ARG A 117 28.33 -18.70 7.20
C ARG A 117 26.95 -19.04 7.77
N ARG A 118 26.15 -18.04 8.17
CA ARG A 118 24.75 -18.27 8.61
C ARG A 118 23.91 -18.92 7.51
N VAL A 119 24.06 -18.49 6.26
CA VAL A 119 23.37 -19.11 5.11
C VAL A 119 23.84 -20.56 4.92
N ARG A 120 25.16 -20.81 4.94
CA ARG A 120 25.74 -22.15 4.81
C ARG A 120 25.32 -23.12 5.91
N GLU A 121 25.21 -22.64 7.15
CA GLU A 121 24.74 -23.41 8.31
C GLU A 121 23.21 -23.55 8.34
N GLY A 122 22.50 -22.64 7.66
CA GLY A 122 21.05 -22.60 7.58
C GLY A 122 20.45 -23.77 6.82
N ARG A 123 19.30 -24.25 7.31
CA ARG A 123 18.44 -25.20 6.63
C ARG A 123 17.19 -24.48 6.13
N ALA A 124 16.91 -24.61 4.85
CA ALA A 124 15.71 -24.03 4.26
C ALA A 124 14.68 -25.11 3.91
N ALA A 125 13.41 -24.77 4.01
CA ALA A 125 12.31 -25.59 3.55
C ALA A 125 11.58 -24.90 2.39
N VAL A 126 11.06 -25.68 1.45
CA VAL A 126 10.11 -25.24 0.44
C VAL A 126 8.91 -26.16 0.53
N LEU A 127 7.77 -25.58 0.87
CA LEU A 127 6.50 -26.26 1.08
C LEU A 127 5.55 -25.86 -0.04
N GLY A 128 5.25 -26.78 -0.95
CA GLY A 128 4.48 -26.46 -2.14
C GLY A 128 4.75 -27.42 -3.30
N ARG A 129 4.10 -27.15 -4.42
CA ARG A 129 4.27 -27.93 -5.66
C ARG A 129 4.37 -26.98 -6.87
N GLY A 130 4.87 -27.52 -7.98
CA GLY A 130 4.91 -26.80 -9.26
C GLY A 130 6.07 -25.81 -9.41
N PRO A 131 6.08 -25.03 -10.51
CA PRO A 131 7.25 -24.30 -10.96
C PRO A 131 7.81 -23.27 -9.97
N ALA A 132 6.96 -22.65 -9.15
CA ALA A 132 7.38 -21.72 -8.10
C ALA A 132 8.18 -22.42 -6.99
N ALA A 133 7.69 -23.57 -6.50
CA ALA A 133 8.38 -24.34 -5.46
C ALA A 133 9.72 -24.88 -5.98
N GLU A 134 9.76 -25.40 -7.21
CA GLU A 134 10.99 -25.90 -7.83
C GLU A 134 12.02 -24.78 -8.07
N SER A 135 11.56 -23.60 -8.52
CA SER A 135 12.41 -22.41 -8.68
C SER A 135 12.97 -21.92 -7.34
N ALA A 136 12.13 -21.87 -6.29
CA ALA A 136 12.56 -21.48 -4.95
C ALA A 136 13.61 -22.46 -4.37
N ALA A 137 13.39 -23.76 -4.51
CA ALA A 137 14.34 -24.78 -4.03
C ALA A 137 15.70 -24.66 -4.72
N ARG A 138 15.72 -24.46 -6.05
CA ARG A 138 16.96 -24.20 -6.80
C ARG A 138 17.63 -22.91 -6.36
N GLY A 139 16.88 -21.81 -6.26
CA GLY A 139 17.42 -20.52 -5.83
C GLY A 139 18.05 -20.57 -4.44
N LEU A 140 17.45 -21.30 -3.50
CA LEU A 140 18.02 -21.50 -2.16
C LEU A 140 19.28 -22.37 -2.18
N ALA A 141 19.30 -23.44 -2.99
CA ALA A 141 20.49 -24.28 -3.13
C ALA A 141 21.66 -23.49 -3.74
N ALA A 142 21.39 -22.74 -4.82
CA ALA A 142 22.35 -21.87 -5.50
C ALA A 142 22.85 -20.72 -4.59
N ALA A 143 21.97 -20.15 -3.76
CA ALA A 143 22.34 -19.15 -2.76
C ALA A 143 23.29 -19.70 -1.67
N GLY A 144 23.45 -21.03 -1.60
CA GLY A 144 24.41 -21.68 -0.71
C GLY A 144 23.81 -22.13 0.62
N PHE A 145 22.51 -22.40 0.72
CA PHE A 145 21.99 -23.05 1.93
C PHE A 145 22.64 -24.43 2.16
N GLY A 146 22.80 -24.81 3.42
CA GLY A 146 23.45 -26.07 3.80
C GLY A 146 22.65 -27.30 3.39
N SER A 147 21.33 -27.19 3.50
CA SER A 147 20.35 -28.20 3.11
C SER A 147 19.05 -27.50 2.74
N VAL A 148 18.40 -27.96 1.66
CA VAL A 148 17.11 -27.45 1.21
C VAL A 148 16.14 -28.61 1.13
N VAL A 149 15.03 -28.56 1.87
CA VAL A 149 14.01 -29.62 1.85
C VAL A 149 12.87 -29.17 0.95
N LEU A 150 12.50 -29.97 -0.04
CA LEU A 150 11.35 -29.69 -0.89
C LEU A 150 10.24 -30.71 -0.59
N ALA A 151 9.13 -30.25 -0.03
CA ALA A 151 7.98 -31.06 0.38
C ALA A 151 6.66 -30.45 -0.10
N GLY A 152 5.62 -31.28 -0.24
CA GLY A 152 4.24 -30.81 -0.40
C GLY A 152 3.74 -30.07 0.85
N THR A 153 2.68 -29.29 0.72
CA THR A 153 2.07 -28.55 1.84
C THR A 153 1.47 -29.45 2.93
N ASP A 154 1.20 -30.71 2.60
CA ASP A 154 0.76 -31.78 3.49
C ASP A 154 1.92 -32.62 4.05
N GLY A 155 3.17 -32.22 3.80
CA GLY A 155 4.38 -32.95 4.18
C GLY A 155 4.69 -34.16 3.29
N SER A 156 3.89 -34.44 2.26
CA SER A 156 4.17 -35.53 1.31
C SER A 156 5.33 -35.19 0.38
N ALA A 157 5.95 -36.20 -0.23
CA ALA A 157 6.89 -35.97 -1.32
C ALA A 157 6.17 -35.24 -2.47
N PRO A 158 6.72 -34.14 -3.00
CA PRO A 158 6.18 -33.55 -4.22
C PRO A 158 6.47 -34.49 -5.38
N ASP A 159 5.60 -34.53 -6.40
CA ASP A 159 5.90 -35.17 -7.68
C ASP A 159 6.75 -34.17 -8.48
N PRO A 160 8.09 -34.36 -8.60
CA PRO A 160 8.95 -33.36 -9.21
C PRO A 160 8.70 -33.33 -10.72
N SER A 161 8.50 -32.15 -11.30
CA SER A 161 8.51 -32.00 -12.75
C SER A 161 9.91 -32.29 -13.28
N GLY A 162 10.02 -32.64 -14.58
CA GLY A 162 11.32 -32.88 -15.23
C GLY A 162 12.34 -31.73 -15.16
N LEU A 163 11.94 -30.53 -14.71
CA LEU A 163 12.79 -29.35 -14.51
C LEU A 163 13.74 -29.46 -13.30
N LEU A 164 13.42 -30.30 -12.31
CA LEU A 164 14.31 -30.64 -11.19
C LEU A 164 15.33 -31.74 -11.54
N LEU A 165 15.20 -32.45 -12.67
CA LEU A 165 16.02 -33.64 -12.93
C LEU A 165 17.27 -33.36 -13.77
N LEU A 166 17.57 -32.08 -14.06
CA LEU A 166 18.60 -31.69 -15.02
C LEU A 166 19.74 -30.81 -14.46
N ASP A 167 19.74 -30.50 -13.16
CA ASP A 167 20.68 -29.54 -12.57
C ASP A 167 21.59 -30.19 -11.50
N PRO A 168 22.93 -30.21 -11.68
CA PRO A 168 23.86 -30.74 -10.69
C PRO A 168 23.91 -29.94 -9.37
N GLU A 169 23.37 -28.72 -9.31
CA GLU A 169 23.27 -27.96 -8.06
C GLU A 169 22.23 -28.53 -7.06
N LEU A 170 21.45 -29.53 -7.49
CA LEU A 170 20.39 -30.16 -6.71
C LEU A 170 20.84 -31.26 -5.75
N ASP A 171 22.14 -31.57 -5.65
CA ASP A 171 22.68 -32.52 -4.65
C ASP A 171 22.32 -32.13 -3.20
N ARG A 172 21.91 -30.88 -2.97
CA ARG A 172 21.50 -30.34 -1.66
C ARG A 172 19.99 -30.29 -1.44
N VAL A 173 19.21 -30.52 -2.49
CA VAL A 173 17.75 -30.55 -2.39
C VAL A 173 17.33 -31.96 -1.97
N VAL A 174 16.79 -32.06 -0.76
CA VAL A 174 16.31 -33.30 -0.18
C VAL A 174 14.82 -33.42 -0.46
N LEU A 175 14.44 -34.51 -1.12
CA LEU A 175 13.06 -34.94 -1.30
C LEU A 175 12.75 -36.01 -0.24
N PRO A 176 11.89 -35.72 0.75
CA PRO A 176 11.57 -36.70 1.78
C PRO A 176 10.82 -37.90 1.17
N ALA A 177 11.16 -39.12 1.58
CA ALA A 177 10.50 -40.32 1.09
C ALA A 177 9.15 -40.58 1.78
N SER A 178 8.87 -39.89 2.90
CA SER A 178 7.63 -40.01 3.66
C SER A 178 7.32 -38.73 4.44
N ALA A 179 6.05 -38.56 4.86
CA ALA A 179 5.65 -37.43 5.70
C ALA A 179 6.36 -37.39 7.06
N ALA A 180 6.66 -38.56 7.64
CA ALA A 180 7.40 -38.64 8.90
C ALA A 180 8.86 -38.16 8.75
N GLU A 181 9.50 -38.48 7.63
CA GLU A 181 10.83 -37.97 7.29
C GLU A 181 10.79 -36.46 7.03
N ALA A 182 9.77 -35.98 6.32
CA ALA A 182 9.56 -34.56 6.08
C ALA A 182 9.47 -33.78 7.41
N ALA A 183 8.64 -34.22 8.36
CA ALA A 183 8.50 -33.57 9.67
C ALA A 183 9.84 -33.44 10.40
N GLY A 184 10.65 -34.51 10.45
CA GLY A 184 11.97 -34.47 11.09
C GLY A 184 12.99 -33.55 10.40
N LEU A 185 12.87 -33.37 9.08
CA LEU A 185 13.72 -32.44 8.33
C LEU A 185 13.26 -30.97 8.51
N LEU A 186 11.94 -30.74 8.53
CA LEU A 186 11.33 -29.42 8.67
C LEU A 186 11.56 -28.80 10.05
N SER A 187 11.62 -29.61 11.12
CA SER A 187 11.83 -29.11 12.48
C SER A 187 13.18 -28.43 12.70
N GLY A 188 14.13 -28.61 11.77
CA GLY A 188 15.43 -27.94 11.78
C GLY A 188 15.55 -26.75 10.82
N ALA A 189 14.49 -26.42 10.06
CA ALA A 189 14.53 -25.33 9.09
C ALA A 189 14.44 -23.97 9.79
N CYS A 190 15.36 -23.05 9.45
CA CYS A 190 15.33 -21.67 9.95
C CYS A 190 14.50 -20.74 9.06
N VAL A 191 14.25 -21.14 7.81
CA VAL A 191 13.42 -20.40 6.86
C VAL A 191 12.61 -21.37 5.98
N ALA A 192 11.39 -20.99 5.64
CA ALA A 192 10.50 -21.74 4.78
C ALA A 192 9.87 -20.86 3.70
N VAL A 193 9.94 -21.29 2.44
CA VAL A 193 9.13 -20.73 1.36
C VAL A 193 7.86 -21.56 1.26
N VAL A 194 6.70 -20.92 1.41
CA VAL A 194 5.40 -21.60 1.41
C VAL A 194 4.60 -21.16 0.20
N VAL A 195 4.42 -22.07 -0.76
CA VAL A 195 3.76 -21.81 -2.05
C VAL A 195 2.35 -22.36 -2.01
N ASP A 196 1.36 -21.49 -2.27
CA ASP A 196 -0.06 -21.83 -2.44
C ASP A 196 -0.64 -22.73 -1.33
N ALA A 197 -0.24 -22.48 -0.07
CA ALA A 197 -0.78 -23.22 1.06
C ALA A 197 -2.28 -22.95 1.22
N ALA A 198 -3.07 -24.02 1.24
CA ALA A 198 -4.48 -23.93 1.52
C ALA A 198 -4.72 -23.37 2.94
N PRO A 199 -5.71 -22.49 3.14
CA PRO A 199 -5.98 -21.87 4.44
C PRO A 199 -6.39 -22.89 5.53
N SER A 200 -6.77 -24.12 5.15
CA SER A 200 -7.14 -25.20 6.07
C SER A 200 -5.96 -26.07 6.52
N VAL A 201 -4.77 -25.89 5.96
CA VAL A 201 -3.58 -26.69 6.28
C VAL A 201 -2.54 -25.78 6.92
N ASP A 202 -2.24 -25.99 8.18
CA ASP A 202 -1.08 -25.35 8.80
C ASP A 202 0.20 -26.09 8.35
N ALA A 203 0.63 -25.78 7.13
CA ALA A 203 1.86 -26.31 6.55
C ALA A 203 3.10 -25.93 7.40
N THR A 204 2.96 -25.00 8.34
CA THR A 204 4.05 -24.45 9.14
C THR A 204 4.16 -25.06 10.53
N ALA A 205 3.24 -25.96 10.90
CA ALA A 205 3.21 -26.60 12.22
C ALA A 205 4.48 -27.42 12.55
N GLU A 206 5.11 -28.01 11.53
CA GLU A 206 6.31 -28.84 11.67
C GLU A 206 7.62 -28.02 11.60
N LEU A 207 7.55 -26.70 11.39
CA LEU A 207 8.74 -25.85 11.34
C LEU A 207 9.27 -25.55 12.74
N ALA A 208 10.55 -25.21 12.81
CA ALA A 208 11.15 -24.73 14.06
C ALA A 208 10.40 -23.49 14.58
N PRO A 209 10.16 -23.37 15.90
CA PRO A 209 9.66 -22.14 16.49
C PRO A 209 10.58 -20.96 16.13
N GLY A 210 10.00 -19.87 15.64
CA GLY A 210 10.78 -18.71 15.18
C GLY A 210 11.29 -18.81 13.74
N ALA A 211 11.00 -19.89 13.00
CA ALA A 211 11.37 -19.98 11.60
C ALA A 211 10.67 -18.88 10.77
N ALA A 212 11.45 -18.25 9.89
CA ALA A 212 10.97 -17.25 8.97
C ALA A 212 10.17 -17.90 7.83
N ILE A 213 9.03 -17.34 7.47
CA ILE A 213 8.16 -17.84 6.40
C ILE A 213 8.03 -16.79 5.31
N VAL A 214 8.36 -17.18 4.09
CA VAL A 214 8.12 -16.40 2.87
C VAL A 214 6.92 -17.01 2.14
N PRO A 215 5.71 -16.45 2.31
CA PRO A 215 4.53 -16.91 1.61
C PRO A 215 4.59 -16.49 0.13
N VAL A 216 4.13 -17.37 -0.74
CA VAL A 216 4.02 -17.17 -2.18
C VAL A 216 2.63 -17.60 -2.60
N THR A 217 1.90 -16.70 -3.25
CA THR A 217 0.65 -17.04 -3.91
C THR A 217 0.82 -16.89 -5.41
N THR A 218 0.49 -17.95 -6.13
CA THR A 218 0.51 -18.00 -7.59
C THR A 218 -0.89 -17.89 -8.19
N SER A 219 -0.92 -17.63 -9.50
CA SER A 219 -2.16 -17.51 -10.27
C SER A 219 -3.01 -18.78 -10.28
N ASP A 220 -2.40 -19.96 -10.11
CA ASP A 220 -3.13 -21.24 -10.17
C ASP A 220 -4.06 -21.42 -8.96
N ALA A 221 -3.77 -20.74 -7.85
CA ALA A 221 -4.57 -20.76 -6.62
C ALA A 221 -5.65 -19.66 -6.55
N THR A 222 -5.52 -18.54 -7.28
CA THR A 222 -6.31 -17.32 -7.06
C THR A 222 -7.26 -16.94 -8.19
N ARG A 223 -6.89 -17.28 -9.44
CA ARG A 223 -7.64 -17.18 -10.71
C ARG A 223 -6.58 -17.29 -11.83
N ALA A 224 -6.78 -18.15 -12.81
CA ALA A 224 -5.83 -18.33 -13.92
C ALA A 224 -5.43 -16.96 -14.53
N GLY A 225 -4.13 -16.63 -14.46
CA GLY A 225 -3.57 -15.37 -14.97
C GLY A 225 -3.46 -14.19 -13.98
N GLY A 226 -3.80 -14.36 -12.70
CA GLY A 226 -3.63 -13.32 -11.66
C GLY A 226 -2.18 -12.93 -11.34
N PRO A 227 -1.96 -11.86 -10.54
CA PRO A 227 -0.62 -11.46 -10.10
C PRO A 227 -0.03 -12.51 -9.16
N GLN A 228 1.29 -12.62 -9.14
CA GLN A 228 2.00 -13.48 -8.19
C GLN A 228 2.49 -12.61 -7.03
N VAL A 229 2.19 -13.01 -5.80
CA VAL A 229 2.55 -12.22 -4.61
C VAL A 229 3.55 -13.01 -3.78
N VAL A 230 4.66 -12.37 -3.43
CA VAL A 230 5.71 -12.91 -2.57
C VAL A 230 5.82 -12.05 -1.33
N GLY A 231 5.84 -12.66 -0.15
CA GLY A 231 5.89 -11.95 1.13
C GLY A 231 4.54 -11.36 1.57
N PRO A 232 4.47 -10.70 2.72
CA PRO A 232 5.60 -10.33 3.58
C PRO A 232 6.16 -11.53 4.33
N LEU A 233 7.38 -11.38 4.85
CA LEU A 233 7.95 -12.38 5.74
C LEU A 233 7.16 -12.38 7.04
N ARG A 234 6.92 -13.57 7.60
CA ARG A 234 6.29 -13.73 8.92
C ARG A 234 7.00 -14.79 9.72
N THR A 235 6.78 -14.81 11.03
CA THR A 235 7.30 -15.87 11.89
C THR A 235 6.32 -17.05 11.96
N ALA A 236 6.85 -18.28 12.05
CA ALA A 236 6.03 -19.46 12.32
C ALA A 236 5.21 -19.27 13.62
N GLY A 237 3.90 -19.48 13.52
CA GLY A 237 2.93 -19.21 14.59
C GLY A 237 2.18 -17.87 14.47
N GLU A 238 2.63 -16.95 13.60
CA GLU A 238 1.89 -15.71 13.30
C GLU A 238 0.78 -15.95 12.28
N ALA A 239 -0.35 -15.25 12.46
CA ALA A 239 -1.51 -15.39 11.59
C ALA A 239 -1.21 -14.95 10.14
N PRO A 240 -1.65 -15.70 9.11
CA PRO A 240 -1.33 -15.42 7.70
C PRO A 240 -2.09 -14.22 7.10
N GLY A 241 -2.85 -13.47 7.91
CA GLY A 241 -3.86 -12.53 7.44
C GLY A 241 -3.33 -11.42 6.53
N LEU A 242 -2.08 -11.00 6.72
CA LEU A 242 -1.48 -9.90 5.94
C LEU A 242 -1.23 -10.28 4.47
N HIS A 243 -0.68 -11.49 4.22
CA HIS A 243 -0.44 -11.98 2.85
C HIS A 243 -1.75 -12.15 2.08
N GLY A 244 -2.77 -12.76 2.69
CA GLY A 244 -4.07 -12.98 2.04
C GLY A 244 -4.74 -11.67 1.62
N ARG A 245 -4.71 -10.64 2.48
CA ARG A 245 -5.25 -9.31 2.15
C ARG A 245 -4.50 -8.65 1.00
N LEU A 246 -3.17 -8.78 0.95
CA LEU A 246 -2.37 -8.26 -0.14
C LEU A 246 -2.71 -8.97 -1.46
N VAL A 247 -2.89 -10.28 -1.44
CA VAL A 247 -3.34 -11.07 -2.60
C VAL A 247 -4.70 -10.58 -3.10
N GLU A 248 -5.69 -10.43 -2.23
CA GLU A 248 -7.01 -9.90 -2.59
C GLU A 248 -6.90 -8.52 -3.25
N ARG A 249 -6.12 -7.61 -2.65
CA ARG A 249 -5.86 -6.26 -3.17
C ARG A 249 -5.19 -6.29 -4.54
N ALA A 250 -4.18 -7.13 -4.72
CA ALA A 250 -3.44 -7.26 -5.97
C ALA A 250 -4.32 -7.81 -7.11
N VAL A 251 -5.13 -8.83 -6.83
CA VAL A 251 -6.06 -9.42 -7.80
C VAL A 251 -7.07 -8.37 -8.30
N ILE A 252 -7.68 -7.60 -7.40
CA ILE A 252 -8.64 -6.56 -7.80
C ILE A 252 -7.94 -5.45 -8.61
N ARG A 253 -6.73 -5.05 -8.20
CA ARG A 253 -5.95 -4.00 -8.88
C ARG A 253 -5.58 -4.36 -10.31
N GLN A 254 -5.22 -5.62 -10.56
CA GLN A 254 -4.88 -6.09 -11.91
C GLN A 254 -6.10 -6.06 -12.84
N GLY A 255 -7.30 -6.30 -12.32
CA GLY A 255 -8.55 -6.31 -13.08
C GLY A 255 -8.68 -7.48 -14.06
N ASP A 256 -9.79 -7.52 -14.80
CA ASP A 256 -10.23 -8.70 -15.56
C ASP A 256 -9.71 -8.79 -17.01
N GLN A 257 -9.13 -7.74 -17.61
CA GLN A 257 -8.87 -7.74 -19.05
C GLN A 257 -7.44 -7.30 -19.42
N ALA A 258 -6.69 -8.24 -20.00
CA ALA A 258 -5.47 -8.08 -20.81
C ALA A 258 -4.08 -7.96 -20.14
N ARG A 259 -3.94 -8.10 -18.82
CA ARG A 259 -2.62 -8.04 -18.13
C ARG A 259 -2.27 -9.30 -17.35
N THR A 260 -2.57 -10.47 -17.90
CA THR A 260 -2.30 -11.74 -17.22
C THR A 260 -0.81 -12.02 -17.14
N VAL A 261 -0.37 -12.53 -15.99
CA VAL A 261 1.00 -13.04 -15.82
C VAL A 261 1.14 -14.36 -16.60
N PRO A 262 2.10 -14.50 -17.53
CA PRO A 262 2.32 -15.74 -18.26
C PRO A 262 2.70 -16.90 -17.33
N SER A 263 1.98 -18.02 -17.44
CA SER A 263 2.34 -19.28 -16.77
C SER A 263 3.13 -20.18 -17.73
N PRO A 264 4.18 -20.90 -17.28
CA PRO A 264 4.67 -21.01 -15.90
C PRO A 264 5.69 -19.94 -15.48
N THR A 265 6.10 -19.04 -16.37
CA THR A 265 7.24 -18.13 -16.15
C THR A 265 7.04 -17.19 -14.95
N GLY A 266 5.82 -16.70 -14.74
CA GLY A 266 5.49 -15.88 -13.56
C GLY A 266 5.68 -16.61 -12.24
N ALA A 267 5.25 -17.88 -12.17
CA ALA A 267 5.44 -18.72 -10.99
C ALA A 267 6.94 -18.97 -10.74
N ILE A 268 7.72 -19.23 -11.80
CA ILE A 268 9.18 -19.38 -11.70
C ILE A 268 9.83 -18.11 -11.13
N MET A 269 9.44 -16.94 -11.62
CA MET A 269 9.94 -15.65 -11.14
C MET A 269 9.57 -15.41 -9.67
N ALA A 270 8.32 -15.70 -9.29
CA ALA A 270 7.86 -15.59 -7.89
C ALA A 270 8.66 -16.51 -6.96
N GLY A 271 8.93 -17.75 -7.36
CA GLY A 271 9.79 -18.67 -6.63
C GLY A 271 11.22 -18.17 -6.44
N ALA A 272 11.82 -17.60 -7.51
CA ALA A 272 13.16 -17.03 -7.45
C ALA A 272 13.23 -15.81 -6.51
N LEU A 273 12.23 -14.92 -6.56
CA LEU A 273 12.10 -13.78 -5.65
C LEU A 273 11.91 -14.24 -4.19
N ALA A 274 11.15 -15.30 -3.96
CA ALA A 274 10.96 -15.87 -2.63
C ALA A 274 12.26 -16.44 -2.06
N ALA A 275 13.03 -17.18 -2.85
CA ALA A 275 14.35 -17.66 -2.48
C ALA A 275 15.32 -16.51 -2.17
N HIS A 276 15.32 -15.47 -3.01
CA HIS A 276 16.16 -14.29 -2.79
C HIS A 276 15.79 -13.59 -1.48
N ARG A 277 14.50 -13.43 -1.17
CA ARG A 277 14.05 -12.82 0.09
C ARG A 277 14.42 -13.66 1.31
N ALA A 278 14.26 -14.98 1.24
CA ALA A 278 14.68 -15.89 2.29
C ALA A 278 16.20 -15.80 2.55
N PHE A 279 17.00 -15.77 1.48
CA PHE A 279 18.45 -15.54 1.56
C PHE A 279 18.79 -14.19 2.19
N GLN A 280 18.14 -13.10 1.75
CA GLN A 280 18.35 -11.77 2.31
C GLN A 280 18.00 -11.69 3.79
N HIS A 281 16.93 -12.35 4.23
CA HIS A 281 16.55 -12.37 5.64
C HIS A 281 17.60 -13.08 6.50
N ILE A 282 18.05 -14.27 6.09
CA ILE A 282 19.05 -15.05 6.85
C ILE A 282 20.43 -14.40 6.80
N GLY A 283 20.84 -13.88 5.63
CA GLY A 283 22.16 -13.29 5.42
C GLY A 283 22.29 -11.86 5.94
N LEU A 284 21.28 -11.01 5.74
CA LEU A 284 21.36 -9.56 6.00
C LEU A 284 20.40 -9.05 7.09
N GLY A 285 19.43 -9.86 7.52
CA GLY A 285 18.41 -9.41 8.47
C GLY A 285 17.44 -8.39 7.87
N THR A 286 17.09 -8.53 6.59
CA THR A 286 16.18 -7.59 5.89
C THR A 286 14.81 -7.45 6.55
N PRO A 287 14.18 -6.26 6.43
CA PRO A 287 12.90 -5.98 7.08
C PRO A 287 11.78 -6.89 6.58
N GLU A 288 10.98 -7.38 7.53
CA GLU A 288 9.94 -8.38 7.34
C GLU A 288 8.76 -7.88 6.50
N SER A 289 8.57 -6.55 6.45
CA SER A 289 7.46 -5.87 5.77
C SER A 289 7.61 -5.74 4.26
N SER A 290 8.73 -6.18 3.67
CA SER A 290 8.95 -6.10 2.22
C SER A 290 8.18 -7.16 1.45
N VAL A 291 7.55 -6.76 0.34
CA VAL A 291 6.79 -7.63 -0.57
C VAL A 291 7.18 -7.39 -2.01
N SER A 292 6.98 -8.40 -2.85
CA SER A 292 7.12 -8.30 -4.29
C SER A 292 5.84 -8.76 -4.96
N VAL A 293 5.39 -8.01 -5.95
CA VAL A 293 4.24 -8.38 -6.78
C VAL A 293 4.72 -8.50 -8.21
N VAL A 294 4.60 -9.71 -8.77
CA VAL A 294 4.86 -9.96 -10.19
C VAL A 294 3.54 -9.80 -10.94
N HIS A 295 3.51 -8.92 -11.93
CA HIS A 295 2.30 -8.56 -12.66
C HIS A 295 2.55 -8.32 -14.14
N GLY A 296 1.45 -8.33 -14.91
CA GLY A 296 1.46 -8.01 -16.33
C GLY A 296 2.09 -9.07 -17.25
N PRO A 297 1.93 -8.90 -18.56
CA PRO A 297 2.42 -9.85 -19.56
C PRO A 297 3.96 -9.81 -19.71
N ALA A 298 4.59 -8.70 -19.31
CA ALA A 298 6.04 -8.50 -19.38
C ALA A 298 6.79 -9.00 -18.13
N LEU A 299 6.09 -9.58 -17.15
CA LEU A 299 6.68 -10.05 -15.88
C LEU A 299 7.39 -8.92 -15.11
N GLU A 300 6.70 -7.78 -14.99
CA GLU A 300 7.19 -6.69 -14.15
C GLU A 300 7.11 -7.11 -12.67
N SER A 301 8.09 -6.68 -11.88
CA SER A 301 8.14 -6.93 -10.44
C SER A 301 8.27 -5.61 -9.70
N ASP A 302 7.23 -5.27 -8.96
CA ASP A 302 7.25 -4.11 -8.07
C ASP A 302 7.58 -4.56 -6.65
N GLU A 303 8.48 -3.82 -5.99
CA GLU A 303 8.67 -3.95 -4.54
C GLU A 303 7.77 -2.95 -3.81
N ALA A 304 7.16 -3.41 -2.72
CA ALA A 304 6.42 -2.55 -1.81
C ALA A 304 6.80 -2.85 -0.36
N VAL A 305 6.58 -1.87 0.52
CA VAL A 305 6.76 -2.02 1.96
C VAL A 305 5.37 -1.88 2.59
N LEU A 306 4.98 -2.88 3.37
CA LEU A 306 3.72 -2.86 4.11
C LEU A 306 3.89 -2.02 5.37
N ALA A 307 2.98 -1.06 5.57
CA ALA A 307 2.93 -0.26 6.78
C ALA A 307 1.90 -0.81 7.79
N GLY A 308 0.94 -1.62 7.32
CA GLY A 308 -0.09 -2.23 8.17
C GLY A 308 0.31 -3.59 8.75
N SER A 309 -0.47 -4.02 9.75
CA SER A 309 -0.25 -5.28 10.51
C SER A 309 -1.13 -6.45 10.03
N GLY A 310 -1.95 -6.24 9.00
CA GLY A 310 -2.88 -7.24 8.47
C GLY A 310 -4.24 -7.25 9.19
N GLN A 311 -4.39 -6.40 10.20
CA GLN A 311 -5.66 -6.12 10.86
C GLN A 311 -5.92 -4.62 10.87
N ALA A 312 -7.19 -4.25 10.79
CA ALA A 312 -7.57 -2.85 10.94
C ALA A 312 -7.48 -2.51 12.42
N GLU A 313 -6.77 -1.43 12.76
CA GLU A 313 -6.77 -0.90 14.11
C GLU A 313 -7.84 0.17 14.21
N TRP A 314 -8.56 0.16 15.33
CA TRP A 314 -9.70 1.04 15.57
C TRP A 314 -9.43 1.92 16.78
N SER A 315 -9.98 3.13 16.76
CA SER A 315 -9.98 4.01 17.91
C SER A 315 -10.85 3.46 19.04
N GLY A 316 -10.70 4.02 20.24
CA GLY A 316 -11.78 4.00 21.22
C GLY A 316 -13.02 4.78 20.73
N ILE A 317 -14.10 4.75 21.51
CA ILE A 317 -15.28 5.58 21.22
C ILE A 317 -14.89 7.06 21.28
N ARG A 318 -15.25 7.80 20.23
CA ARG A 318 -15.05 9.24 20.07
C ARG A 318 -16.41 9.94 20.12
N SER A 319 -16.40 11.19 20.54
CA SER A 319 -17.59 12.01 20.78
C SER A 319 -17.37 13.39 20.19
N LEU A 320 -18.41 13.98 19.58
CA LEU A 320 -18.28 15.31 18.94
C LEU A 320 -17.93 16.38 19.97
N GLY A 321 -18.52 16.32 21.17
CA GLY A 321 -18.26 17.28 22.24
C GLY A 321 -16.86 17.16 22.89
N ASP A 322 -16.14 16.07 22.62
CA ASP A 322 -14.77 15.85 23.10
C ASP A 322 -13.73 15.99 21.97
N ALA A 323 -14.17 16.27 20.74
CA ALA A 323 -13.29 16.43 19.58
C ALA A 323 -12.48 17.74 19.70
N ASP A 324 -11.26 17.73 19.16
CA ASP A 324 -10.41 18.91 19.15
C ASP A 324 -11.08 20.05 18.36
N PRO A 325 -11.35 21.22 18.98
CA PRO A 325 -11.96 22.37 18.30
C PRO A 325 -11.17 22.85 17.09
N SER A 326 -9.84 22.69 17.10
CA SER A 326 -8.98 23.04 15.95
C SER A 326 -9.26 22.18 14.72
N GLY A 327 -9.92 21.03 14.89
CA GLY A 327 -10.38 20.17 13.80
C GLY A 327 -11.44 20.79 12.90
N LEU A 328 -12.02 21.93 13.27
CA LEU A 328 -12.96 22.70 12.44
C LEU A 328 -12.31 23.84 11.65
N ALA A 329 -11.00 24.08 11.84
CA ALA A 329 -10.26 25.08 11.07
C ALA A 329 -10.33 24.79 9.56
N PRO A 330 -10.07 25.81 8.70
CA PRO A 330 -10.01 25.61 7.26
C PRO A 330 -8.93 24.60 6.90
N VAL A 331 -9.31 23.60 6.11
CA VAL A 331 -8.40 22.53 5.69
C VAL A 331 -7.76 22.89 4.36
N VAL A 332 -6.44 22.76 4.27
CA VAL A 332 -5.70 22.95 3.02
C VAL A 332 -5.85 21.71 2.16
N THR A 333 -6.42 21.87 0.96
CA THR A 333 -6.69 20.73 0.06
C THR A 333 -5.42 19.93 -0.29
N GLU A 334 -4.29 20.62 -0.51
CA GLU A 334 -3.01 19.97 -0.80
C GLU A 334 -2.51 19.08 0.36
N GLU A 335 -2.75 19.48 1.61
CA GLU A 335 -2.40 18.70 2.79
C GLU A 335 -3.24 17.43 2.87
N VAL A 336 -4.55 17.53 2.61
CA VAL A 336 -5.45 16.36 2.57
C VAL A 336 -5.03 15.38 1.49
N LEU A 337 -4.69 15.88 0.29
CA LEU A 337 -4.24 15.03 -0.80
C LEU A 337 -2.90 14.36 -0.46
N THR A 338 -1.98 15.07 0.20
CA THR A 338 -0.71 14.51 0.69
C THR A 338 -0.95 13.44 1.75
N ASP A 339 -1.84 13.69 2.69
CA ASP A 339 -2.22 12.77 3.77
C ASP A 339 -2.97 11.54 3.26
N SER A 340 -3.59 11.64 2.07
CA SER A 340 -4.26 10.53 1.40
C SER A 340 -3.33 9.65 0.57
N LEU A 341 -2.07 10.04 0.33
CA LEU A 341 -1.14 9.28 -0.53
C LEU A 341 -1.03 7.78 -0.18
N PRO A 342 -0.99 7.36 1.10
CA PRO A 342 -0.97 5.94 1.46
C PRO A 342 -2.20 5.17 0.94
N LEU A 343 -3.36 5.83 0.81
CA LEU A 343 -4.58 5.21 0.30
C LEU A 343 -4.50 4.86 -1.19
N PHE A 344 -3.55 5.44 -1.92
CA PHE A 344 -3.32 5.25 -3.36
C PHE A 344 -2.04 4.49 -3.66
N ALA A 345 -1.26 4.14 -2.64
CA ALA A 345 0.02 3.47 -2.78
C ALA A 345 -0.13 2.19 -3.65
N PRO A 346 0.82 1.93 -4.57
CA PRO A 346 0.82 0.71 -5.35
C PRO A 346 0.67 -0.53 -4.47
N TRP A 347 -0.25 -1.42 -4.85
CA TRP A 347 -0.54 -2.72 -4.21
C TRP A 347 -1.14 -2.68 -2.79
N THR A 348 -0.86 -1.66 -1.98
CA THR A 348 -1.30 -1.58 -0.58
C THR A 348 -2.54 -0.70 -0.41
N GLY A 349 -2.61 0.41 -1.15
CA GLY A 349 -3.71 1.37 -1.06
C GLY A 349 -5.05 0.78 -1.51
N PRO A 350 -6.15 1.04 -0.78
CA PRO A 350 -7.49 0.58 -1.15
C PRO A 350 -8.08 1.34 -2.35
N PHE A 351 -7.43 2.38 -2.87
CA PHE A 351 -7.95 3.18 -3.96
C PHE A 351 -7.01 3.27 -5.17
N ARG A 352 -7.62 3.54 -6.33
CA ARG A 352 -6.94 3.98 -7.55
C ARG A 352 -7.72 5.13 -8.17
N TRP A 353 -7.00 6.14 -8.66
CA TRP A 353 -7.59 7.14 -9.55
C TRP A 353 -7.88 6.51 -10.90
N ILE A 354 -9.12 6.64 -11.37
CA ILE A 354 -9.39 6.52 -12.80
C ILE A 354 -9.15 7.92 -13.34
N ALA A 355 -8.10 8.06 -14.15
CA ALA A 355 -7.85 9.27 -14.93
C ALA A 355 -8.43 9.05 -16.32
N PRO A 356 -9.70 9.38 -16.58
CA PRO A 356 -10.17 9.50 -17.93
C PRO A 356 -9.71 10.88 -18.44
N ASP A 357 -8.81 10.84 -19.40
CA ASP A 357 -8.48 12.02 -20.22
C ASP A 357 -9.75 12.61 -20.92
N ASP A 358 -10.88 11.90 -20.84
CA ASP A 358 -12.18 12.23 -21.44
C ASP A 358 -13.24 12.79 -20.45
N LEU A 359 -12.94 12.98 -19.16
CA LEU A 359 -13.96 13.56 -18.27
C LEU A 359 -14.23 15.03 -18.62
N PRO A 360 -15.49 15.42 -18.81
CA PRO A 360 -15.84 16.80 -19.05
C PRO A 360 -15.64 17.64 -17.78
N GLN A 361 -14.62 18.51 -17.80
CA GLN A 361 -14.22 19.34 -16.67
C GLN A 361 -15.00 20.66 -16.54
N LEU A 362 -16.00 20.88 -17.40
CA LEU A 362 -16.86 22.06 -17.38
C LEU A 362 -18.34 21.67 -17.27
N PRO A 363 -19.14 22.42 -16.48
CA PRO A 363 -18.78 23.61 -15.70
C PRO A 363 -18.17 23.30 -14.31
N SER A 364 -17.77 22.04 -14.05
CA SER A 364 -17.23 21.60 -12.76
C SER A 364 -16.15 20.54 -12.94
N ALA A 365 -15.17 20.51 -12.03
CA ALA A 365 -14.20 19.43 -11.99
C ALA A 365 -14.84 18.12 -11.49
N LEU A 366 -14.48 17.01 -12.12
CA LEU A 366 -14.91 15.67 -11.75
C LEU A 366 -13.69 14.82 -11.38
N ALA A 367 -13.84 14.00 -10.35
CA ALA A 367 -12.86 13.00 -9.95
C ALA A 367 -13.54 11.62 -9.87
N VAL A 368 -12.85 10.61 -10.38
CA VAL A 368 -13.35 9.22 -10.40
C VAL A 368 -12.38 8.34 -9.62
N LEU A 369 -12.92 7.71 -8.58
CA LEU A 369 -12.21 6.85 -7.66
C LEU A 369 -12.68 5.42 -7.85
N GLU A 370 -11.76 4.50 -8.06
CA GLU A 370 -12.03 3.08 -8.02
C GLU A 370 -11.56 2.52 -6.67
N GLY A 371 -12.42 1.75 -6.02
CA GLY A 371 -12.03 0.99 -4.84
C GLY A 371 -11.50 -0.38 -5.21
N LEU A 372 -10.40 -0.76 -4.57
CA LEU A 372 -9.66 -2.00 -4.78
C LEU A 372 -9.97 -3.02 -3.67
N THR A 373 -11.20 -2.98 -3.13
CA THR A 373 -11.72 -3.95 -2.16
C THR A 373 -13.02 -4.56 -2.67
N PRO A 374 -13.39 -5.78 -2.22
CA PRO A 374 -14.63 -6.43 -2.66
C PRO A 374 -15.90 -5.64 -2.37
N ASP A 375 -15.85 -4.70 -1.41
CA ASP A 375 -16.99 -3.87 -1.00
C ASP A 375 -17.37 -2.83 -2.07
N PHE A 376 -16.50 -2.57 -3.04
CA PHE A 376 -16.77 -1.66 -4.14
C PHE A 376 -17.42 -2.38 -5.32
N GLY A 377 -18.65 -1.98 -5.63
CA GLY A 377 -19.37 -2.49 -6.80
C GLY A 377 -19.11 -1.71 -8.10
N ARG A 378 -18.80 -0.41 -8.02
CA ARG A 378 -18.54 0.49 -9.17
C ARG A 378 -17.60 1.63 -8.76
N PRO A 379 -16.94 2.29 -9.73
CA PRO A 379 -16.23 3.54 -9.48
C PRO A 379 -17.15 4.60 -8.85
N LEU A 380 -16.59 5.37 -7.92
CA LEU A 380 -17.23 6.52 -7.32
C LEU A 380 -16.88 7.77 -8.11
N VAL A 381 -17.90 8.53 -8.47
CA VAL A 381 -17.71 9.81 -9.16
C VAL A 381 -18.14 10.94 -8.25
N ARG A 382 -17.25 11.92 -8.06
CA ARG A 382 -17.52 13.11 -7.27
C ARG A 382 -17.09 14.37 -7.99
N ARG A 383 -17.67 15.48 -7.55
CA ARG A 383 -17.49 16.80 -8.12
C ARG A 383 -16.82 17.70 -7.09
N GLY A 384 -16.10 18.71 -7.57
CA GLY A 384 -15.67 19.85 -6.78
C GLY A 384 -15.74 21.15 -7.56
N ILE A 385 -15.53 22.25 -6.85
CA ILE A 385 -15.32 23.58 -7.45
C ILE A 385 -14.03 23.60 -8.29
N ASP A 386 -13.05 22.79 -7.92
CA ASP A 386 -11.80 22.52 -8.62
C ASP A 386 -11.42 21.04 -8.51
N HIS A 387 -10.33 20.64 -9.18
CA HIS A 387 -9.86 19.26 -9.22
C HIS A 387 -9.47 18.73 -7.84
N GLY A 388 -8.86 19.57 -6.99
CA GLY A 388 -8.45 19.18 -5.65
C GLY A 388 -9.65 18.87 -4.77
N SER A 389 -10.65 19.74 -4.79
CA SER A 389 -11.92 19.57 -4.08
C SER A 389 -12.67 18.33 -4.59
N ALA A 390 -12.70 18.11 -5.90
CA ALA A 390 -13.33 16.93 -6.48
C ALA A 390 -12.67 15.64 -6.00
N ALA A 391 -11.33 15.64 -5.96
CA ALA A 391 -10.54 14.52 -5.46
C ALA A 391 -10.80 14.26 -3.97
N VAL A 392 -10.81 15.29 -3.12
CA VAL A 392 -11.15 15.15 -1.70
C VAL A 392 -12.55 14.54 -1.51
N GLN A 393 -13.56 15.02 -2.24
CA GLN A 393 -14.91 14.46 -2.15
C GLN A 393 -14.97 13.00 -2.61
N ALA A 394 -14.23 12.64 -3.67
CA ALA A 394 -14.10 11.25 -4.11
C ALA A 394 -13.48 10.37 -3.03
N ILE A 395 -12.39 10.81 -2.40
CA ILE A 395 -11.73 10.11 -1.29
C ILE A 395 -12.70 9.89 -0.13
N LEU A 396 -13.36 10.94 0.35
CA LEU A 396 -14.31 10.84 1.47
C LEU A 396 -15.48 9.90 1.13
N ALA A 397 -15.96 9.91 -0.12
CA ALA A 397 -16.96 8.94 -0.58
C ALA A 397 -16.42 7.49 -0.54
N GLY A 398 -15.19 7.27 -0.96
CA GLY A 398 -14.53 5.95 -0.87
C GLY A 398 -14.38 5.48 0.57
N LEU A 399 -13.95 6.37 1.46
CA LEU A 399 -13.80 6.06 2.88
C LEU A 399 -15.14 5.71 3.55
N ARG A 400 -16.25 6.32 3.13
CA ARG A 400 -17.59 5.93 3.59
C ARG A 400 -17.99 4.53 3.15
N VAL A 401 -17.61 4.11 1.94
CA VAL A 401 -17.84 2.73 1.48
C VAL A 401 -17.01 1.75 2.32
N LEU A 402 -15.73 2.07 2.59
CA LEU A 402 -14.89 1.26 3.49
C LEU A 402 -15.43 1.22 4.92
N ALA A 403 -16.10 2.27 5.39
CA ALA A 403 -16.71 2.32 6.72
C ALA A 403 -17.99 1.47 6.85
N ALA A 404 -18.46 0.79 5.80
CA ALA A 404 -19.72 0.04 5.82
C ALA A 404 -19.62 -1.37 6.45
N VAL A 405 -18.45 -2.02 6.49
CA VAL A 405 -18.30 -3.44 6.86
C VAL A 405 -16.86 -3.78 7.34
N PRO A 406 -16.64 -4.74 8.26
CA PRO A 406 -17.29 -4.96 9.54
C PRO A 406 -16.50 -4.32 10.71
N TYR A 407 -17.23 -3.97 11.76
CA TYR A 407 -16.76 -3.27 12.95
C TYR A 407 -15.91 -4.14 13.89
N PRO A 408 -15.14 -3.53 14.81
CA PRO A 408 -14.38 -4.29 15.79
C PRO A 408 -15.30 -5.16 16.66
N PRO A 409 -14.89 -6.39 17.03
CA PRO A 409 -15.67 -7.27 17.90
C PRO A 409 -16.02 -6.58 19.23
N GLY A 410 -17.29 -6.64 19.64
CA GLY A 410 -17.75 -6.11 20.93
C GLY A 410 -18.45 -4.75 20.86
N ILE A 411 -18.33 -4.02 19.75
CA ILE A 411 -19.15 -2.84 19.50
C ILE A 411 -20.46 -3.29 18.86
N ARG A 412 -21.53 -3.36 19.65
CA ARG A 412 -22.89 -3.49 19.11
C ARG A 412 -23.25 -2.17 18.46
N VAL A 413 -22.87 -2.03 17.19
CA VAL A 413 -23.31 -0.92 16.37
C VAL A 413 -24.84 -0.94 16.37
N LEU A 414 -25.44 0.11 16.93
CA LEU A 414 -26.88 0.25 17.00
C LEU A 414 -27.43 0.21 15.57
N GLU A 415 -28.64 -0.35 15.38
CA GLU A 415 -29.33 -0.46 14.08
C GLU A 415 -29.42 0.87 13.29
N ARG A 416 -29.14 2.00 13.96
CA ARG A 416 -29.20 3.35 13.40
C ARG A 416 -27.86 3.97 13.03
N SER A 417 -26.74 3.25 13.08
CA SER A 417 -25.47 3.81 12.63
C SER A 417 -25.45 4.19 11.14
N VAL A 418 -24.50 5.04 10.79
CA VAL A 418 -24.18 5.43 9.41
C VAL A 418 -22.67 5.38 9.20
N SER A 419 -22.26 5.03 7.99
CA SER A 419 -20.87 5.16 7.56
C SER A 419 -20.57 6.61 7.22
N ALA A 420 -19.53 7.17 7.85
CA ALA A 420 -19.14 8.56 7.70
C ALA A 420 -17.64 8.67 7.43
N ALA A 421 -17.23 9.79 6.84
CA ALA A 421 -15.83 10.16 6.65
C ALA A 421 -15.63 11.68 6.77
N GLY A 422 -14.44 12.09 7.16
CA GLY A 422 -14.03 13.49 7.23
C GLY A 422 -12.52 13.66 7.23
N THR A 423 -12.07 14.87 6.88
CA THR A 423 -10.65 15.24 6.89
C THR A 423 -10.09 15.39 8.31
N THR A 424 -10.96 15.64 9.28
CA THR A 424 -10.66 15.66 10.72
C THR A 424 -11.70 14.85 11.48
N GLU A 425 -11.43 14.57 12.76
CA GLU A 425 -12.35 13.83 13.62
C GLU A 425 -13.68 14.57 13.81
N ALA A 426 -13.64 15.90 14.02
CA ALA A 426 -14.84 16.72 14.16
C ALA A 426 -15.68 16.70 12.87
N ARG A 427 -15.06 16.86 11.69
CA ARG A 427 -15.75 16.81 10.40
C ARG A 427 -16.35 15.43 10.09
N TRP A 428 -15.68 14.35 10.48
CA TRP A 428 -16.20 12.98 10.36
C TRP A 428 -17.45 12.76 11.22
N LEU A 429 -17.42 13.23 12.48
CA LEU A 429 -18.57 13.13 13.38
C LEU A 429 -19.75 13.99 12.89
N LEU A 430 -19.48 15.20 12.38
CA LEU A 430 -20.49 16.05 11.75
C LEU A 430 -21.11 15.38 10.51
N ASP A 431 -20.30 14.79 9.63
CA ASP A 431 -20.79 14.01 8.48
C ASP A 431 -21.76 12.90 8.92
N GLY A 432 -21.37 12.13 9.94
CA GLY A 432 -22.20 11.08 10.49
C GLY A 432 -23.52 11.58 11.09
N VAL A 433 -23.50 12.66 11.87
CA VAL A 433 -24.74 13.23 12.42
C VAL A 433 -25.67 13.73 11.32
N LEU A 434 -25.15 14.46 10.33
CA LEU A 434 -25.96 14.92 9.20
C LEU A 434 -26.59 13.74 8.44
N ARG A 435 -25.83 12.67 8.20
CA ARG A 435 -26.37 11.44 7.57
C ARG A 435 -27.46 10.76 8.40
N ILE A 436 -27.38 10.80 9.73
CA ILE A 436 -28.43 10.29 10.62
C ILE A 436 -29.67 11.19 10.57
N LEU A 437 -29.49 12.51 10.68
CA LEU A 437 -30.58 13.49 10.65
C LEU A 437 -31.28 13.55 9.29
N ALA A 438 -30.58 13.25 8.19
CA ALA A 438 -31.18 13.18 6.87
C ALA A 438 -32.32 12.15 6.80
N ARG A 439 -32.24 11.06 7.59
CA ARG A 439 -33.30 10.04 7.65
C ARG A 439 -34.61 10.60 8.24
N SER A 440 -34.55 11.59 9.12
CA SER A 440 -35.74 12.25 9.68
C SER A 440 -36.25 13.41 8.83
N ALA A 441 -35.39 14.01 7.99
CA ALA A 441 -35.75 15.10 7.08
C ALA A 441 -36.65 14.66 5.92
N ALA A 442 -36.79 13.36 5.67
CA ALA A 442 -37.50 12.80 4.52
C ALA A 442 -39.03 12.99 4.56
N THR A 443 -39.65 13.41 5.67
CA THR A 443 -41.12 13.49 5.75
C THR A 443 -41.66 14.59 6.67
N PRO A 444 -42.61 15.44 6.24
CA PRO A 444 -43.08 15.64 4.86
C PRO A 444 -42.09 16.50 4.06
N ALA A 445 -41.78 16.10 2.82
CA ALA A 445 -40.93 16.86 1.92
C ALA A 445 -41.75 17.87 1.11
N THR A 446 -41.23 19.09 0.94
CA THR A 446 -41.85 20.14 0.12
C THR A 446 -41.31 20.07 -1.30
N VAL A 447 -42.18 20.03 -2.31
CA VAL A 447 -41.75 20.10 -3.71
C VAL A 447 -41.28 21.53 -4.01
N LEU A 448 -40.11 21.67 -4.63
CA LEU A 448 -39.57 22.95 -5.08
C LEU A 448 -39.88 23.15 -6.57
N GLY A 449 -40.40 24.33 -6.89
CA GLY A 449 -40.54 24.83 -8.25
C GLY A 449 -39.36 25.71 -8.67
N TRP A 450 -39.33 26.06 -9.95
CA TRP A 450 -38.33 26.95 -10.54
C TRP A 450 -38.25 28.30 -9.80
N ASP A 451 -39.40 28.87 -9.44
CA ASP A 451 -39.49 30.18 -8.79
C ASP A 451 -39.08 30.16 -7.30
N ASP A 452 -38.88 28.97 -6.71
CA ASP A 452 -38.40 28.81 -5.34
C ASP A 452 -36.86 28.91 -5.21
N ILE A 453 -36.17 28.94 -6.35
CA ILE A 453 -34.70 29.03 -6.43
C ILE A 453 -34.31 30.40 -6.95
N THR A 454 -33.48 31.12 -6.19
CA THR A 454 -33.05 32.48 -6.54
C THR A 454 -31.64 32.53 -7.11
N ASP A 455 -30.81 31.54 -6.80
CA ASP A 455 -29.43 31.48 -7.25
C ASP A 455 -29.31 31.10 -8.74
N HIS A 456 -28.65 31.96 -9.51
CA HIS A 456 -28.51 31.80 -10.96
C HIS A 456 -27.64 30.59 -11.35
N ASP A 457 -26.61 30.27 -10.56
CA ASP A 457 -25.75 29.11 -10.84
C ASP A 457 -26.50 27.79 -10.59
N THR A 458 -27.34 27.75 -9.56
CA THR A 458 -28.27 26.63 -9.29
C THR A 458 -29.26 26.45 -10.45
N LEU A 459 -29.91 27.53 -10.90
CA LEU A 459 -30.83 27.48 -12.04
C LEU A 459 -30.14 27.04 -13.34
N ARG A 460 -28.85 27.37 -13.51
CA ARG A 460 -28.06 26.91 -14.67
C ARG A 460 -27.90 25.39 -14.68
N PHE A 461 -27.69 24.74 -13.52
CA PHE A 461 -27.63 23.27 -13.46
C PHE A 461 -28.97 22.63 -13.78
N TRP A 462 -30.07 23.20 -13.27
CA TRP A 462 -31.42 22.73 -13.59
C TRP A 462 -31.66 22.76 -15.10
N ARG A 463 -31.45 23.91 -15.77
CA ARG A 463 -31.59 24.00 -17.24
C ARG A 463 -30.66 23.07 -18.00
N THR A 464 -29.43 22.90 -17.53
CA THR A 464 -28.48 22.00 -18.20
C THR A 464 -29.01 20.57 -18.21
N LEU A 465 -29.54 20.09 -17.08
CA LEU A 465 -30.14 18.76 -16.99
C LEU A 465 -31.38 18.62 -17.89
N GLU A 466 -32.31 19.58 -17.85
CA GLU A 466 -33.57 19.46 -18.59
C GLU A 466 -33.43 19.74 -20.10
N GLU A 467 -32.76 20.83 -20.46
CA GLU A 467 -32.72 21.33 -21.85
C GLU A 467 -31.59 20.70 -22.66
N TYR A 468 -30.41 20.49 -22.06
CA TYR A 468 -29.23 19.99 -22.78
C TYR A 468 -29.05 18.48 -22.65
N GLU A 469 -29.32 17.92 -21.47
CA GLU A 469 -29.11 16.50 -21.18
C GLU A 469 -30.40 15.64 -21.30
N ASP A 470 -31.54 16.28 -21.64
CA ASP A 470 -32.89 15.69 -21.75
C ASP A 470 -33.29 14.84 -20.54
N GLN A 471 -32.94 15.33 -19.35
CA GLN A 471 -33.19 14.69 -18.07
C GLN A 471 -34.08 15.60 -17.21
N PRO A 472 -35.42 15.42 -17.25
CA PRO A 472 -36.34 16.21 -16.44
C PRO A 472 -36.16 15.88 -14.96
N VAL A 473 -36.15 16.91 -14.12
CA VAL A 473 -35.85 16.75 -12.69
C VAL A 473 -36.99 17.24 -11.81
N ALA A 474 -37.17 16.56 -10.68
CA ALA A 474 -38.06 16.97 -9.60
C ALA A 474 -37.25 17.17 -8.32
N LEU A 475 -37.42 18.32 -7.67
CA LEU A 475 -36.70 18.68 -6.45
C LEU A 475 -37.63 18.60 -5.24
N THR A 476 -37.14 17.97 -4.16
CA THR A 476 -37.84 17.91 -2.88
C THR A 476 -36.95 18.40 -1.74
N LEU A 477 -37.48 19.35 -0.96
CA LEU A 477 -36.85 19.95 0.22
C LEU A 477 -37.29 19.19 1.48
N GLY A 478 -36.32 18.72 2.25
CA GLY A 478 -36.50 18.13 3.57
C GLY A 478 -35.83 18.96 4.66
N ARG A 479 -36.51 19.16 5.79
CA ARG A 479 -35.94 19.82 6.99
C ARG A 479 -36.01 18.85 8.17
N PRO A 480 -34.89 18.55 8.86
CA PRO A 480 -34.91 17.72 10.05
C PRO A 480 -35.70 18.41 11.16
N ALA A 481 -36.62 17.67 11.78
CA ALA A 481 -37.36 18.20 12.93
C ALA A 481 -36.41 18.46 14.11
N GLY A 482 -36.50 19.66 14.70
CA GLY A 482 -35.79 20.03 15.93
C GLY A 482 -34.38 20.61 15.75
N LEU A 483 -33.85 20.67 14.52
CA LEU A 483 -32.59 21.36 14.24
C LEU A 483 -32.89 22.85 13.98
N ALA A 484 -32.39 23.74 14.84
CA ALA A 484 -32.82 25.14 14.90
C ALA A 484 -32.30 26.02 13.74
N GLY A 485 -31.14 25.67 13.16
CA GLY A 485 -30.54 26.43 12.08
C GLY A 485 -31.25 26.28 10.73
N PRO A 486 -30.76 27.00 9.70
CA PRO A 486 -31.41 27.05 8.37
C PRO A 486 -31.22 25.76 7.55
N TRP A 487 -30.55 24.76 8.13
CA TRP A 487 -30.14 23.50 7.54
C TRP A 487 -31.29 22.75 6.86
N CYS A 488 -31.03 22.30 5.64
CA CYS A 488 -31.99 21.52 4.88
C CYS A 488 -31.28 20.55 3.94
N THR A 489 -32.06 19.59 3.44
CA THR A 489 -31.65 18.64 2.42
C THR A 489 -32.49 18.87 1.18
N VAL A 490 -31.88 18.77 0.00
CA VAL A 490 -32.62 18.72 -1.27
C VAL A 490 -32.29 17.41 -1.97
N THR A 491 -33.31 16.72 -2.45
CA THR A 491 -33.19 15.53 -3.30
C THR A 491 -33.66 15.88 -4.70
N VAL A 492 -32.82 15.56 -5.69
CA VAL A 492 -33.12 15.65 -7.13
C VAL A 492 -33.44 14.24 -7.61
N ALA A 493 -34.64 14.03 -8.12
CA ALA A 493 -35.07 12.80 -8.74
C ALA A 493 -35.38 13.02 -10.22
N ASP A 494 -35.22 11.96 -11.01
CA ASP A 494 -35.69 11.94 -12.39
C ASP A 494 -37.23 12.00 -12.38
N ALA A 495 -37.80 13.03 -13.00
CA ALA A 495 -39.24 13.27 -12.94
C ALA A 495 -40.07 12.19 -13.67
N ARG A 496 -39.45 11.43 -14.60
CA ARG A 496 -40.12 10.36 -15.34
C ARG A 496 -40.12 9.04 -14.57
N THR A 497 -39.02 8.72 -13.90
CA THR A 497 -38.79 7.40 -13.27
C THR A 497 -38.85 7.42 -11.74
N GLY A 498 -38.73 8.59 -11.12
CA GLY A 498 -38.58 8.75 -9.67
C GLY A 498 -37.21 8.32 -9.13
N ALA A 499 -36.26 7.94 -9.99
CA ALA A 499 -34.93 7.54 -9.56
C ALA A 499 -34.17 8.73 -8.99
N VAL A 500 -33.55 8.57 -7.81
CA VAL A 500 -32.73 9.62 -7.21
C VAL A 500 -31.48 9.83 -8.06
N LEU A 501 -31.27 11.06 -8.49
CA LEU A 501 -30.13 11.49 -9.31
C LEU A 501 -29.04 12.15 -8.46
N GLY A 502 -29.44 12.86 -7.41
CA GLY A 502 -28.51 13.50 -6.48
C GLY A 502 -29.26 13.98 -5.24
N SER A 503 -28.54 14.11 -4.13
CA SER A 503 -29.10 14.72 -2.90
C SER A 503 -27.98 15.35 -2.10
N ALA A 504 -28.25 16.47 -1.43
CA ALA A 504 -27.24 17.22 -0.69
C ALA A 504 -27.84 18.04 0.47
N TRP A 505 -26.99 18.31 1.46
CA TRP A 505 -27.24 19.28 2.53
C TRP A 505 -26.88 20.71 2.10
N GLY A 506 -27.58 21.69 2.66
CA GLY A 506 -27.25 23.12 2.54
C GLY A 506 -27.62 23.91 3.79
N ASP A 507 -26.96 25.04 3.97
CA ASP A 507 -27.32 26.12 4.93
C ASP A 507 -28.52 26.95 4.47
N SER A 508 -29.03 26.68 3.27
CA SER A 508 -30.12 27.40 2.62
C SER A 508 -30.73 26.51 1.54
N THR A 509 -31.96 26.81 1.13
CA THR A 509 -32.64 26.07 0.04
C THR A 509 -31.84 26.13 -1.26
N ASP A 510 -31.35 27.32 -1.64
CA ASP A 510 -30.55 27.52 -2.85
C ASP A 510 -29.25 26.70 -2.81
N ARG A 511 -28.49 26.75 -1.71
CA ARG A 511 -27.23 26.00 -1.61
C ARG A 511 -27.45 24.49 -1.61
N ALA A 512 -28.49 24.00 -0.93
CA ALA A 512 -28.84 22.57 -0.95
C ALA A 512 -29.25 22.12 -2.36
N ALA A 513 -30.10 22.90 -3.05
CA ALA A 513 -30.54 22.61 -4.41
C ALA A 513 -29.36 22.66 -5.41
N GLY A 514 -28.50 23.67 -5.31
CA GLY A 514 -27.30 23.82 -6.13
C GLY A 514 -26.37 22.62 -6.00
N LEU A 515 -26.06 22.17 -4.78
CA LEU A 515 -25.23 21.00 -4.53
C LEU A 515 -25.89 19.70 -5.04
N ALA A 516 -27.19 19.52 -4.83
CA ALA A 516 -27.91 18.33 -5.28
C ALA A 516 -28.00 18.23 -6.82
N LEU A 517 -28.31 19.36 -7.49
CA LEU A 517 -28.34 19.46 -8.96
C LEU A 517 -26.93 19.28 -9.56
N ALA A 518 -25.93 19.86 -8.91
CA ALA A 518 -24.53 19.67 -9.27
C ALA A 518 -24.11 18.20 -9.21
N ALA A 519 -24.50 17.48 -8.16
CA ALA A 519 -24.25 16.04 -8.01
C ALA A 519 -24.95 15.22 -9.12
N ALA A 520 -26.22 15.51 -9.39
CA ALA A 520 -26.99 14.86 -10.45
C ALA A 520 -26.35 15.06 -11.83
N HIS A 521 -25.97 16.31 -12.16
CA HIS A 521 -25.26 16.62 -13.40
C HIS A 521 -23.91 15.90 -13.49
N GLY A 522 -23.12 15.86 -12.42
CA GLY A 522 -21.84 15.14 -12.39
C GLY A 522 -22.00 13.65 -12.67
N ALA A 523 -22.97 12.99 -12.02
CA ALA A 523 -23.26 11.58 -12.24
C ALA A 523 -23.69 11.29 -13.69
N ARG A 524 -24.53 12.16 -14.28
CA ARG A 524 -24.96 12.06 -15.67
C ARG A 524 -23.80 12.13 -16.66
N ARG A 525 -22.93 13.12 -16.51
CA ARG A 525 -21.75 13.33 -17.37
C ARG A 525 -20.77 12.16 -17.28
N ALA A 526 -20.54 11.65 -16.06
CA ALA A 526 -19.67 10.50 -15.88
C ALA A 526 -20.25 9.21 -16.50
N GLY A 527 -21.57 9.02 -16.39
CA GLY A 527 -22.26 7.92 -17.09
C GLY A 527 -22.12 8.00 -18.61
N GLN A 528 -22.19 9.20 -19.20
CA GLN A 528 -21.94 9.40 -20.64
C GLN A 528 -20.49 9.09 -21.03
N ALA A 529 -19.53 9.36 -20.15
CA ALA A 529 -18.13 9.02 -20.32
C ALA A 529 -17.81 7.54 -20.03
N GLY A 530 -18.81 6.67 -19.84
CA GLY A 530 -18.62 5.24 -19.58
C GLY A 530 -18.29 4.88 -18.14
N HIS A 531 -18.44 5.83 -17.20
CA HIS A 531 -18.20 5.64 -15.76
C HIS A 531 -19.49 5.87 -14.96
N PRO A 532 -20.52 5.01 -15.10
CA PRO A 532 -21.75 5.13 -14.33
C PRO A 532 -21.46 4.84 -12.85
N GLY A 533 -21.27 5.90 -12.07
CA GLY A 533 -21.00 5.80 -10.64
C GLY A 533 -22.22 5.35 -9.83
N THR A 534 -21.99 4.98 -8.57
CA THR A 534 -23.07 4.79 -7.59
C THR A 534 -23.50 6.13 -7.00
N VAL A 535 -24.80 6.41 -7.08
CA VAL A 535 -25.43 7.50 -6.33
C VAL A 535 -25.60 7.04 -4.87
N ASP A 536 -25.07 7.82 -3.92
CA ASP A 536 -25.24 7.56 -2.49
C ASP A 536 -26.73 7.80 -2.14
N PRO A 537 -27.43 6.85 -1.52
CA PRO A 537 -28.81 7.06 -1.08
C PRO A 537 -28.94 8.10 0.06
N ALA A 538 -27.85 8.40 0.78
CA ALA A 538 -27.84 9.46 1.78
C ALA A 538 -27.48 10.81 1.13
N PRO A 539 -28.10 11.92 1.60
CA PRO A 539 -27.71 13.27 1.18
C PRO A 539 -26.22 13.52 1.38
N GLY A 540 -25.59 14.04 0.32
CA GLY A 540 -24.21 14.50 0.33
C GLY A 540 -23.99 15.60 1.37
N THR A 541 -22.82 15.55 2.01
CA THR A 541 -22.40 16.44 3.08
C THR A 541 -21.22 17.31 2.64
N GLU A 542 -21.04 17.49 1.32
CA GLU A 542 -19.96 18.28 0.72
C GLU A 542 -19.92 19.72 1.26
N LEU A 543 -21.07 20.21 1.75
CA LEU A 543 -21.21 21.47 2.46
C LEU A 543 -20.16 21.65 3.58
N ILE A 544 -19.83 20.60 4.34
CA ILE A 544 -18.87 20.66 5.46
C ILE A 544 -17.51 21.18 4.98
N ASP A 545 -17.08 20.79 3.78
CA ASP A 545 -15.79 21.19 3.24
C ASP A 545 -15.82 22.55 2.53
N LEU A 546 -17.01 23.07 2.24
CA LEU A 546 -17.23 24.39 1.64
C LEU A 546 -17.53 25.48 2.68
N MET A 547 -17.64 25.11 3.95
CA MET A 547 -17.91 26.04 5.05
C MET A 547 -16.63 26.65 5.61
N THR A 548 -16.77 27.90 6.03
CA THR A 548 -15.80 28.58 6.87
C THR A 548 -15.85 28.04 8.30
N GLU A 549 -14.77 28.24 9.06
CA GLU A 549 -14.70 27.82 10.47
C GLU A 549 -15.85 28.39 11.33
N PRO A 550 -16.28 29.67 11.22
CA PRO A 550 -17.45 30.16 11.94
C PRO A 550 -18.76 29.44 11.58
N GLU A 551 -18.95 29.08 10.31
CA GLU A 551 -20.13 28.33 9.85
C GLU A 551 -20.13 26.89 10.38
N LEU A 552 -18.98 26.23 10.40
CA LEU A 552 -18.82 24.90 11.00
C LEU A 552 -19.06 24.91 12.51
N ASN A 553 -18.57 25.94 13.21
CA ASN A 553 -18.85 26.11 14.64
C ASN A 553 -20.34 26.35 14.91
N ALA A 554 -21.02 27.12 14.06
CA ALA A 554 -22.47 27.31 14.16
C ALA A 554 -23.24 26.00 13.94
N LEU A 555 -22.86 25.22 12.93
CA LEU A 555 -23.43 23.90 12.67
C LEU A 555 -23.21 22.94 13.84
N ALA A 556 -21.99 22.90 14.39
CA ALA A 556 -21.67 22.08 15.56
C ALA A 556 -22.51 22.49 16.77
N GLY A 557 -22.64 23.79 17.04
CA GLY A 557 -23.49 24.31 18.12
C GLY A 557 -24.97 23.96 17.95
N ASP A 558 -25.52 24.04 16.73
CA ASP A 558 -26.90 23.64 16.45
C ASP A 558 -27.12 22.12 16.66
N ILE A 559 -26.14 21.31 16.26
CA ILE A 559 -26.16 19.86 16.50
C ILE A 559 -26.05 19.53 17.99
N GLU A 560 -25.20 20.22 18.74
CA GLU A 560 -25.08 20.05 20.19
C GLU A 560 -26.38 20.43 20.90
N ALA A 561 -27.01 21.54 20.52
CA ALA A 561 -28.31 21.95 21.04
C ALA A 561 -29.40 20.92 20.72
N TYR A 562 -29.43 20.39 19.49
CA TYR A 562 -30.31 19.29 19.10
C TYR A 562 -30.09 18.06 19.98
N CYS A 563 -28.84 17.64 20.15
CA CYS A 563 -28.46 16.47 20.94
C CYS A 563 -28.86 16.63 22.40
N HIS A 564 -28.62 17.81 22.99
CA HIS A 564 -29.04 18.15 24.35
C HIS A 564 -30.56 18.08 24.51
N ALA A 565 -31.32 18.65 23.59
CA ALA A 565 -32.78 18.66 23.63
C ALA A 565 -33.40 17.25 23.51
N HIS A 566 -32.72 16.32 22.83
CA HIS A 566 -33.17 14.94 22.64
C HIS A 566 -32.51 13.94 23.59
N GLY A 567 -31.63 14.40 24.48
CA GLY A 567 -30.90 13.54 25.43
C GLY A 567 -29.98 12.52 24.77
N VAL A 568 -29.44 12.83 23.57
CA VAL A 568 -28.56 11.95 22.80
C VAL A 568 -27.15 12.54 22.67
N ARG A 569 -26.18 11.72 22.27
CA ARG A 569 -24.81 12.17 21.97
C ARG A 569 -24.29 11.58 20.64
N PRO A 570 -23.63 12.37 19.79
CA PRO A 570 -22.90 11.86 18.63
C PRO A 570 -21.68 11.08 19.05
N LEU A 571 -21.67 9.79 18.75
CA LEU A 571 -20.55 8.89 19.02
C LEU A 571 -20.09 8.21 17.74
N GLY A 572 -18.80 7.89 17.67
CA GLY A 572 -18.24 7.14 16.55
C GLY A 572 -17.02 6.33 16.95
N VAL A 573 -16.65 5.39 16.11
CA VAL A 573 -15.35 4.69 16.20
C VAL A 573 -14.71 4.75 14.82
N ARG A 574 -13.45 5.17 14.73
CA ARG A 574 -12.75 5.32 13.44
C ARG A 574 -11.66 4.28 13.26
N VAL A 575 -11.36 3.98 12.00
CA VAL A 575 -10.14 3.25 11.64
C VAL A 575 -8.94 4.18 11.87
N VAL A 576 -7.97 3.72 12.65
CA VAL A 576 -6.70 4.43 12.89
C VAL A 576 -5.56 3.85 12.05
N ALA A 577 -5.65 2.56 11.68
CA ALA A 577 -4.73 1.94 10.72
C ALA A 577 -5.47 0.99 9.78
N ASP A 578 -5.20 1.12 8.47
CA ASP A 578 -5.61 0.17 7.44
C ASP A 578 -4.74 -1.10 7.51
N PRO A 579 -5.31 -2.30 7.29
CA PRO A 579 -4.57 -3.56 7.35
C PRO A 579 -3.30 -3.64 6.50
N LEU A 580 -3.24 -2.94 5.35
CA LEU A 580 -2.09 -2.93 4.45
C LEU A 580 -1.38 -1.57 4.44
N ALA A 581 -2.14 -0.49 4.34
CA ALA A 581 -1.61 0.87 4.18
C ALA A 581 -1.14 1.50 5.50
N GLY A 582 -1.39 0.88 6.66
CA GLY A 582 -0.90 1.34 7.96
C GLY A 582 -1.68 2.54 8.49
N GLU A 583 -1.03 3.42 9.26
CA GLU A 583 -1.65 4.56 9.93
C GLU A 583 -2.43 5.47 8.97
N GLN A 584 -3.58 5.96 9.43
CA GLN A 584 -4.53 6.73 8.65
C GLN A 584 -4.79 8.11 9.28
N LYS A 585 -4.54 9.15 8.47
CA LYS A 585 -4.73 10.54 8.90
C LYS A 585 -6.17 11.03 8.72
N LEU A 586 -6.82 10.60 7.64
CA LEU A 586 -8.25 10.88 7.42
C LEU A 586 -9.09 10.04 8.40
N CYS A 587 -10.27 10.55 8.75
CA CYS A 587 -11.15 9.91 9.72
C CYS A 587 -12.33 9.25 9.02
N TRP A 588 -12.53 7.95 9.22
CA TRP A 588 -13.73 7.26 8.75
C TRP A 588 -14.09 6.10 9.66
N GLY A 589 -15.38 5.79 9.66
CA GLY A 589 -15.96 4.73 10.49
C GLY A 589 -17.43 5.00 10.78
N PRO A 590 -18.08 4.10 11.54
CA PRO A 590 -19.46 4.27 11.94
C PRO A 590 -19.64 5.45 12.90
N VAL A 591 -20.74 6.17 12.72
CA VAL A 591 -21.25 7.18 13.64
C VAL A 591 -22.69 6.83 14.02
N TRP A 592 -23.07 7.05 15.27
CA TRP A 592 -24.41 6.85 15.79
C TRP A 592 -24.77 7.90 16.84
N LEU A 593 -26.06 8.00 17.17
CA LEU A 593 -26.55 8.77 18.31
C LEU A 593 -26.84 7.77 19.45
N SER A 594 -26.27 8.02 20.63
CA SER A 594 -26.47 7.20 21.83
C SER A 594 -27.25 7.92 22.92
#